data_AF-A0A3B1A3C7-F1
#
_entry.id   AF-A0A3B1A3C7-F1
#
_cell.length_a   1.000
_cell.length_b   1.000
_cell.length_c   1.000
_cell.angle_alpha   90.00
_cell.angle_beta   90.00
_cell.angle_gamma   90.00
#
_symmetry.space_group_name_H-M   'P 1'
#
loop_
_entity.id
_entity.type
_entity.pdbx_description
1 polymer ?
#
loop_
_entity_poly.entity_id
_entity_poly.type
_entity_poly.pdbx_seq_one_letter_code
_entity_poly.pdbx_strand_id
1 'polypeptide(L)'
;MSTRIPTVNALVQSRGQHLQLQWLAGRNGIDRALGSPAQTPGQALVGFLNLIHPNRLQVISQHELDYLDGLEAQARQDLIRHLLEALPAAIIIAE
;
A
#
# COMPACT_ATOMS: atom_id res chain seq x y z
N MET A 1 -2.11 -20.84 -20.02
CA MET A 1 -1.55 -20.95 -18.66
C MET A 1 -2.29 -19.96 -17.77
N SER A 2 -3.10 -20.41 -16.81
CA SER A 2 -3.83 -19.49 -15.90
C SER A 2 -2.86 -18.89 -14.89
N THR A 3 -2.55 -17.60 -15.01
CA THR A 3 -1.78 -16.85 -14.02
C THR A 3 -2.66 -16.64 -12.79
N ARG A 4 -2.45 -17.42 -11.71
CA ARG A 4 -3.11 -17.16 -10.43
C ARG A 4 -2.64 -15.81 -9.91
N ILE A 5 -3.58 -14.93 -9.58
CA ILE A 5 -3.29 -13.66 -8.91
C ILE A 5 -2.85 -13.98 -7.46
N PRO A 6 -1.62 -13.64 -7.05
CA PRO A 6 -1.16 -13.95 -5.69
C PRO A 6 -1.87 -13.07 -4.66
N THR A 7 -2.06 -13.56 -3.43
CA THR A 7 -2.62 -12.76 -2.33
C THR A 7 -1.53 -12.10 -1.49
N VAL A 8 -1.90 -11.13 -0.65
CA VAL A 8 -0.99 -10.55 0.35
C VAL A 8 -0.38 -11.65 1.23
N ASN A 9 -1.19 -12.62 1.66
CA ASN A 9 -0.72 -13.77 2.43
C ASN A 9 0.37 -14.56 1.69
N ALA A 10 0.15 -14.86 0.39
CA ALA A 10 1.12 -15.59 -0.41
C ALA A 10 2.45 -14.82 -0.56
N LEU A 11 2.41 -13.49 -0.66
CA LEU A 11 3.61 -12.65 -0.68
C LEU A 11 4.35 -12.66 0.67
N VAL A 12 3.63 -12.52 1.79
CA VAL A 12 4.24 -12.54 3.12
C VAL A 12 4.83 -13.92 3.43
N GLN A 13 4.16 -15.01 3.06
CA GLN A 13 4.69 -16.35 3.25
C GLN A 13 5.92 -16.64 2.37
N SER A 14 5.91 -16.19 1.11
CA SER A 14 7.00 -16.49 0.18
C SER A 14 8.23 -15.58 0.34
N ARG A 15 8.03 -14.32 0.75
CA ARG A 15 9.11 -13.31 0.80
C ARG A 15 9.26 -12.63 2.16
N GLY A 16 8.35 -12.84 3.11
CA GLY A 16 8.36 -12.14 4.39
C GLY A 16 9.61 -12.39 5.22
N GLN A 17 10.16 -13.60 5.22
CA GLN A 17 11.41 -13.88 5.93
C GLN A 17 12.62 -13.15 5.29
N HIS A 18 12.74 -13.20 3.96
CA HIS A 18 13.84 -12.56 3.25
C HIS A 18 13.77 -11.03 3.31
N LEU A 19 12.55 -10.47 3.34
CA LEU A 19 12.29 -9.04 3.43
C LEU A 19 12.07 -8.55 4.87
N GLN A 20 12.22 -9.44 5.86
CA GLN A 20 11.98 -9.16 7.29
C GLN A 20 10.65 -8.46 7.56
N LEU A 21 9.59 -8.85 6.85
CA LEU A 21 8.27 -8.23 6.99
C LEU A 21 7.63 -8.59 8.32
N GLN A 22 7.27 -7.56 9.09
CA GLN A 22 6.46 -7.71 10.29
C GLN A 22 5.03 -7.22 10.07
N TRP A 23 4.09 -7.93 10.66
CA TRP A 23 2.67 -7.63 10.57
C TRP A 23 2.27 -6.58 11.61
N LEU A 24 1.88 -5.37 11.18
CA LEU A 24 1.55 -4.24 12.07
C LEU A 24 0.04 -4.10 12.34
N ALA A 25 -0.81 -4.02 11.31
CA ALA A 25 -2.26 -3.75 11.46
C ALA A 25 -3.11 -4.13 10.22
N GLY A 26 -4.38 -4.56 10.41
CA GLY A 26 -5.35 -4.96 9.35
C GLY A 26 -5.48 -6.47 8.96
N ARG A 27 -5.27 -7.41 9.91
CA ARG A 27 -4.91 -8.84 9.64
C ARG A 27 -5.98 -9.60 8.86
N ASN A 28 -7.18 -9.05 8.88
CA ASN A 28 -8.35 -9.55 8.16
C ASN A 28 -8.23 -9.34 6.63
N GLY A 29 -7.25 -8.55 6.15
CA GLY A 29 -7.04 -8.26 4.72
C GLY A 29 -6.05 -9.19 4.00
N ILE A 30 -5.55 -10.24 4.65
CA ILE A 30 -4.49 -11.11 4.09
C ILE A 30 -4.88 -11.83 2.78
N ASP A 31 -6.18 -12.04 2.54
CA ASP A 31 -6.68 -12.69 1.33
C ASP A 31 -6.90 -11.72 0.16
N ARG A 32 -6.58 -10.43 0.33
CA ARG A 32 -6.64 -9.45 -0.77
C ARG A 32 -5.70 -9.87 -1.90
N ALA A 33 -6.21 -9.87 -3.12
CA ALA A 33 -5.46 -10.22 -4.32
C ALA A 33 -4.55 -9.07 -4.76
N LEU A 34 -3.29 -9.38 -5.06
CA LEU A 34 -2.29 -8.45 -5.57
C LEU A 34 -2.46 -8.31 -7.10
N GLY A 35 -2.92 -7.16 -7.57
CA GLY A 35 -3.06 -6.90 -9.01
C GLY A 35 -4.37 -7.35 -9.65
N SER A 36 -5.45 -7.52 -8.87
CA SER A 36 -6.79 -7.61 -9.47
C SER A 36 -7.14 -6.29 -10.18
N PRO A 37 -7.79 -6.27 -11.35
CA PRO A 37 -8.25 -5.04 -11.97
C PRO A 37 -9.52 -4.55 -11.28
N ALA A 38 -9.41 -4.01 -10.06
CA ALA A 38 -10.50 -3.17 -9.56
C ALA A 38 -10.42 -1.88 -10.38
N GLN A 39 -11.36 -1.73 -11.31
CA GLN A 39 -11.52 -0.58 -12.18
C GLN A 39 -11.97 0.64 -11.38
N THR A 40 -11.06 1.22 -10.60
CA THR A 40 -11.30 2.51 -9.95
C THR A 40 -10.40 3.54 -10.63
N PRO A 41 -10.95 4.41 -11.50
CA PRO A 41 -10.22 5.57 -11.98
C PRO A 41 -10.09 6.54 -10.80
N GLY A 42 -8.88 6.69 -10.27
CA GLY A 42 -8.57 7.56 -9.14
C GLY A 42 -7.37 8.42 -9.46
N GLN A 43 -7.55 9.74 -9.33
CA GLN A 43 -6.63 10.80 -9.71
C GLN A 43 -5.17 10.54 -9.28
N ALA A 44 -4.27 10.75 -10.23
CA ALA A 44 -2.87 10.95 -9.95
C ALA A 44 -2.71 12.21 -9.09
N LEU A 45 -2.63 12.06 -7.77
CA LEU A 45 -2.07 13.09 -6.92
C LEU A 45 -0.56 13.11 -7.17
N VAL A 46 -0.12 14.12 -7.90
CA VAL A 46 1.28 14.41 -8.18
C VAL A 46 1.98 14.70 -6.84
N GLY A 47 2.81 13.76 -6.39
CA GLY A 47 3.63 13.81 -5.17
C GLY A 47 4.43 12.51 -5.00
N PHE A 48 5.40 12.47 -4.07
CA PHE A 48 6.28 11.31 -3.84
C PHE A 48 5.53 9.99 -3.55
N LEU A 49 4.27 10.07 -3.10
CA LEU A 49 3.38 8.92 -3.00
C LEU A 49 2.67 8.71 -4.35
N ASN A 50 3.23 7.85 -5.20
CA ASN A 50 2.62 7.44 -6.47
C ASN A 50 1.34 6.60 -6.23
N LEU A 51 0.23 7.27 -5.89
CA LEU A 51 -1.10 6.65 -5.74
C LEU A 51 -1.79 6.34 -7.08
N ILE A 52 -1.06 6.48 -8.20
CA ILE A 52 -1.58 6.47 -9.58
C ILE A 52 -1.97 5.06 -10.06
N HIS A 53 -1.88 4.02 -9.23
CA HIS A 53 -2.11 2.65 -9.65
C HIS A 53 -3.10 1.89 -8.76
N PRO A 54 -4.28 1.52 -9.29
CA PRO A 54 -5.22 0.69 -8.56
C PRO A 54 -4.59 -0.67 -8.21
N ASN A 55 -4.75 -1.09 -6.96
CA ASN A 55 -4.35 -2.40 -6.42
C ASN A 55 -2.85 -2.74 -6.40
N ARG A 56 -1.96 -1.74 -6.25
CA ARG A 56 -0.55 -2.00 -5.98
C ARG A 56 -0.24 -1.91 -4.51
N LEU A 57 0.55 -2.86 -4.04
CA LEU A 57 1.18 -2.86 -2.73
C LEU A 57 1.92 -1.51 -2.57
N GLN A 58 1.47 -0.68 -1.63
CA GLN A 58 2.04 0.63 -1.36
C GLN A 58 3.27 0.42 -0.49
N VAL A 59 4.40 1.03 -0.87
CA VAL A 59 5.58 1.10 -0.01
C VAL A 59 5.75 2.56 0.41
N ILE A 60 5.95 2.79 1.69
CA ILE A 60 6.25 4.10 2.27
C ILE A 60 7.65 3.97 2.86
N SER A 61 8.62 4.67 2.27
CA SER A 61 10.00 4.72 2.77
C SER A 61 10.15 5.82 3.81
N GLN A 62 11.30 5.86 4.48
CA GLN A 62 11.66 6.92 5.41
C GLN A 62 11.48 8.32 4.83
N HIS A 63 11.81 8.55 3.55
CA HIS A 63 11.64 9.86 2.93
C HIS A 63 10.17 10.29 2.83
N GLU A 64 9.25 9.35 2.55
CA GLU A 64 7.83 9.66 2.56
C GLU A 64 7.28 9.83 3.98
N LEU A 65 7.83 9.13 4.98
CA LEU A 65 7.49 9.36 6.38
C LEU A 65 7.93 10.75 6.83
N ASP A 66 9.16 11.16 6.53
CA ASP A 66 9.68 12.49 6.84
C ASP A 66 8.83 13.59 6.19
N TYR A 67 8.40 13.37 4.95
CA TYR A 67 7.47 14.25 4.27
C TYR A 67 6.12 14.33 5.00
N LEU A 68 5.52 13.19 5.37
CA LEU A 68 4.26 13.15 6.11
C LEU A 68 4.38 13.84 7.48
N ASP A 69 5.52 13.70 8.16
CA ASP A 69 5.80 14.33 9.44
C ASP A 69 5.99 15.85 9.34
N GLY A 70 6.45 16.34 8.18
CA GLY A 70 6.56 17.77 7.89
C GLY A 70 5.25 18.47 7.54
N LEU A 71 4.14 17.73 7.36
CA LEU A 71 2.84 18.30 7.03
C LEU A 71 2.08 18.80 8.26
N GLU A 72 1.23 19.82 8.05
CA GLU A 72 0.21 20.18 9.03
C GLU A 72 -0.76 19.00 9.27
N ALA A 73 -1.26 18.91 10.50
CA ALA A 73 -2.06 17.76 10.94
C ALA A 73 -3.26 17.47 10.02
N GLN A 74 -3.93 18.51 9.51
CA GLN A 74 -5.07 18.37 8.61
C GLN A 74 -4.64 17.80 7.24
N ALA A 75 -3.59 18.36 6.64
CA ALA A 75 -3.06 17.89 5.36
C ALA A 75 -2.56 16.43 5.45
N ARG A 76 -1.91 16.06 6.56
CA ARG A 76 -1.49 14.67 6.82
C ARG A 76 -2.69 13.72 6.91
N GLN A 77 -3.73 14.10 7.65
CA GLN A 77 -4.94 13.28 7.78
C GLN A 77 -5.64 13.10 6.44
N ASP A 78 -5.74 14.16 5.64
CA ASP A 78 -6.36 14.09 4.33
C ASP A 78 -5.55 13.19 3.38
N LEU A 79 -4.22 13.28 3.37
CA LEU A 79 -3.37 12.37 2.58
C LEU A 79 -3.50 10.90 2.99
N ILE A 80 -3.49 10.61 4.29
CA ILE A 80 -3.70 9.25 4.81
C ILE A 80 -5.08 8.73 4.41
N ARG A 81 -6.12 9.58 4.48
CA ARG A 81 -7.48 9.20 4.07
C ARG A 81 -7.51 8.82 2.59
N HIS A 82 -6.95 9.66 1.71
CA HIS A 82 -6.88 9.38 0.27
C HIS A 82 -6.12 8.07 -0.02
N LEU A 83 -5.01 7.83 0.69
CA LEU A 83 -4.22 6.61 0.58
C LEU A 83 -5.04 5.35 0.96
N LEU A 84 -5.91 5.45 1.97
CA LEU A 84 -6.78 4.34 2.38
C LEU A 84 -8.01 4.19 1.47
N GLU A 85 -8.57 5.28 0.96
CA GLU A 85 -9.68 5.30 -0.01
C GLU A 85 -9.29 4.71 -1.37
N ALA A 86 -8.00 4.77 -1.72
CA ALA A 86 -7.45 4.05 -2.87
C ALA A 86 -7.47 2.52 -2.71
N LEU A 87 -7.87 2.01 -1.52
CA LEU A 87 -8.00 0.60 -1.17
C LEU A 87 -6.78 -0.24 -1.58
N PRO A 88 -5.55 0.12 -1.12
CA PRO A 88 -4.37 -0.66 -1.44
C PRO A 88 -4.52 -2.09 -0.92
N ALA A 89 -3.94 -3.05 -1.65
CA ALA A 89 -3.94 -4.45 -1.24
C ALA A 89 -3.17 -4.63 0.08
N ALA A 90 -2.04 -3.93 0.22
CA ALA A 90 -1.25 -3.84 1.44
C ALA A 90 -0.42 -2.53 1.43
N ILE A 91 -0.03 -2.07 2.62
CA ILE A 91 0.92 -0.96 2.82
C ILE A 91 2.12 -1.53 3.57
N ILE A 92 3.32 -1.29 3.05
CA ILE A 92 4.59 -1.63 3.69
C ILE A 92 5.24 -0.33 4.15
N ILE A 93 5.62 -0.28 5.41
CA ILE A 93 6.48 0.77 5.95
C ILE A 93 7.90 0.24 5.89
N ALA A 94 8.78 0.93 5.17
CA ALA A 94 10.19 0.59 5.03
C ALA A 94 11.02 1.61 5.81
N GLU A 95 11.83 1.11 6.74
CA GLU A 95 12.85 1.87 7.48
C GLU A 95 14.15 1.98 6.68
#